data_AF-A0A6G2J5H4-F1
#
_entry.id   AF-A0A6G2J5H4-F1
#
_cell.length_a   1.000
_cell.length_b   1.000
_cell.length_c   1.000
_cell.angle_alpha   90.00
_cell.angle_beta   90.00
_cell.angle_gamma   90.00
#
_symmetry.space_group_name_H-M   'P 1'
#
loop_
_entity.id
_entity.type
_entity.pdbx_description
1 polymer ?
#
loop_
_entity_poly.entity_id
_entity_poly.type
_entity_poly.pdbx_seq_one_letter_code
_entity_poly.pdbx_strand_id
1 'polypeptide(L)'
;MTLHHLNGREKVLEAFGWTGKKAEWIALVCLHSGVFTRAQCARFLGAHPEQVRRVVHALIAEGLAAEETVPGLRGIGRVCRIYSRRVYRALGAEHVRHRRAAANEVLLRRLLSLDYVVEHADLPWLPTEPEKVAAFEALGIGRALLPSRLYRGAAGDTRRFFPVKLPVALDSTRAVFVYAEPGHETATALRSWGAAHRGLWDALGKQGRAVEIVAAARTMEEIDRAGRVIRRWAEAGSGPAEPDARTVEELARIERAIIEGAVHVLEEFGGLQAAMKRSVALENRARRGPGRASVSRAATWRTIRLQGARYR
;
A
#
# COMPACT_ATOMS: atom_id res chain seq x y z
N MET A 1 7.40 -18.14 -15.35
CA MET A 1 6.92 -17.28 -14.24
C MET A 1 5.60 -17.87 -13.78
N THR A 2 5.53 -18.36 -12.54
CA THR A 2 4.31 -18.99 -12.02
C THR A 2 3.54 -17.97 -11.19
N LEU A 3 2.29 -17.71 -11.55
CA LEU A 3 1.44 -16.69 -10.93
C LEU A 3 0.51 -17.30 -9.88
N HIS A 4 1.10 -17.84 -8.82
CA HIS A 4 0.36 -18.59 -7.79
C HIS A 4 -0.82 -17.79 -7.21
N HIS A 5 -0.67 -16.48 -7.05
CA HIS A 5 -1.70 -15.61 -6.47
C HIS A 5 -2.92 -15.36 -7.38
N LEU A 6 -2.92 -15.80 -8.64
CA LEU A 6 -4.12 -15.78 -9.48
C LEU A 6 -5.08 -16.93 -9.12
N ASN A 7 -4.59 -18.04 -8.56
CA ASN A 7 -5.40 -19.19 -8.11
C ASN A 7 -6.43 -19.68 -9.15
N GLY A 8 -6.07 -19.68 -10.44
CA GLY A 8 -6.96 -20.14 -11.52
C GLY A 8 -8.04 -19.13 -11.94
N ARG A 9 -8.10 -17.93 -11.33
CA ARG A 9 -9.09 -16.89 -11.66
C ARG A 9 -8.98 -16.45 -13.11
N GLU A 10 -7.82 -16.52 -13.73
CA GLU A 10 -7.63 -16.18 -15.14
C GLU A 10 -8.46 -17.06 -16.08
N LYS A 11 -8.77 -18.31 -15.70
CA LYS A 11 -9.55 -19.23 -16.53
C LYS A 11 -10.98 -18.75 -16.79
N VAL A 12 -11.55 -17.96 -15.87
CA VAL A 12 -12.90 -17.39 -16.08
C VAL A 12 -12.94 -16.40 -17.26
N LEU A 13 -11.77 -15.93 -17.72
CA LEU A 13 -11.66 -15.01 -18.85
C LEU A 13 -11.76 -15.71 -20.20
N GLU A 14 -11.75 -17.04 -20.24
CA GLU A 14 -11.99 -17.81 -21.47
C GLU A 14 -13.40 -17.55 -22.02
N ALA A 15 -14.39 -17.33 -21.14
CA ALA A 15 -15.74 -16.90 -21.50
C ALA A 15 -15.80 -15.52 -22.18
N PHE A 16 -14.71 -14.76 -22.11
CA PHE A 16 -14.53 -13.47 -22.78
C PHE A 16 -13.57 -13.58 -23.99
N GLY A 17 -13.18 -14.79 -24.39
CA GLY A 17 -12.25 -15.03 -25.51
C GLY A 17 -10.76 -14.85 -25.16
N TRP A 18 -10.42 -14.64 -23.89
CA TRP A 18 -9.04 -14.44 -23.44
C TRP A 18 -8.48 -15.74 -22.87
N THR A 19 -7.34 -16.20 -23.39
CA THR A 19 -6.70 -17.46 -22.99
C THR A 19 -5.21 -17.30 -22.69
N GLY A 20 -4.63 -18.28 -21.98
CA GLY A 20 -3.20 -18.36 -21.68
C GLY A 20 -2.64 -17.08 -21.04
N LYS A 21 -1.43 -16.66 -21.46
CA LYS A 21 -0.76 -15.46 -20.93
C LYS A 21 -1.58 -14.16 -21.07
N LYS A 22 -2.48 -14.06 -22.06
CA LYS A 22 -3.34 -12.87 -22.19
C LYS A 22 -4.37 -12.81 -21.08
N ALA A 23 -4.97 -13.95 -20.73
CA ALA A 23 -5.87 -14.06 -19.60
C ALA A 23 -5.15 -13.76 -18.28
N GLU A 24 -3.97 -14.33 -18.07
CA GLU A 24 -3.12 -14.05 -16.90
C GLU A 24 -2.84 -12.54 -16.76
N TRP A 25 -2.45 -11.88 -17.86
CA TRP A 25 -2.19 -10.45 -17.88
C TRP A 25 -3.43 -9.63 -17.49
N ILE A 26 -4.58 -9.92 -18.11
CA ILE A 26 -5.83 -9.20 -17.84
C ILE A 26 -6.26 -9.39 -16.38
N ALA A 27 -6.15 -10.61 -15.85
CA ALA A 27 -6.44 -10.91 -14.45
C ALA A 27 -5.53 -10.12 -13.51
N LEU A 28 -4.21 -10.13 -13.75
CA LEU A 28 -3.23 -9.36 -12.98
C LEU A 28 -3.55 -7.87 -12.97
N VAL A 29 -3.81 -7.29 -14.14
CA VAL A 29 -4.17 -5.89 -14.26
C VAL A 29 -5.42 -5.60 -13.43
N CYS A 30 -6.51 -6.35 -13.61
CA CYS A 30 -7.76 -6.11 -12.88
C CYS A 30 -7.59 -6.20 -11.36
N LEU A 31 -6.79 -7.15 -10.90
CA LEU A 31 -6.58 -7.41 -9.48
C LEU A 31 -5.68 -6.38 -8.78
N HIS A 32 -4.66 -5.85 -9.48
CA HIS A 32 -3.62 -5.04 -8.83
C HIS A 32 -3.57 -3.57 -9.23
N SER A 33 -4.15 -3.18 -10.37
CA SER A 33 -4.01 -1.79 -10.87
C SER A 33 -5.25 -1.24 -11.57
N GLY A 34 -5.89 -2.07 -12.40
CA GLY A 34 -6.91 -1.73 -13.39
C GLY A 34 -6.40 -0.95 -14.59
N VAL A 35 -5.10 -0.63 -14.60
CA VAL A 35 -4.45 0.17 -15.63
C VAL A 35 -3.06 -0.39 -15.94
N PHE A 36 -2.64 -0.26 -17.17
CA PHE A 36 -1.31 -0.67 -17.62
C PHE A 36 -0.84 0.15 -18.82
N THR A 37 0.47 0.15 -19.09
CA THR A 37 1.01 0.67 -20.36
C THR A 37 1.26 -0.46 -21.35
N ARG A 38 1.29 -0.12 -22.66
CA ARG A 38 1.67 -1.08 -23.70
C ARG A 38 3.05 -1.70 -23.45
N ALA A 39 4.00 -0.94 -22.89
CA ALA A 39 5.33 -1.42 -22.56
C ALA A 39 5.30 -2.52 -21.47
N GLN A 40 4.49 -2.34 -20.43
CA GLN A 40 4.32 -3.37 -19.39
C GLN A 40 3.69 -4.65 -19.98
N CYS A 41 2.68 -4.49 -20.83
CA CYS A 41 2.02 -5.62 -21.51
C CYS A 41 3.00 -6.36 -22.45
N ALA A 42 3.76 -5.63 -23.28
CA ALA A 42 4.77 -6.18 -24.17
C ALA A 42 5.78 -7.05 -23.43
N ARG A 43 6.31 -6.51 -22.33
CA ARG A 43 7.31 -7.20 -21.52
C ARG A 43 6.74 -8.44 -20.83
N PHE A 44 5.53 -8.36 -20.28
CA PHE A 44 4.90 -9.50 -19.64
C PHE A 44 4.61 -10.63 -20.66
N LEU A 45 4.05 -10.27 -21.82
CA LEU A 45 3.71 -11.25 -22.86
C LEU A 45 4.94 -11.76 -23.62
N GLY A 46 6.09 -11.07 -23.56
CA GLY A 46 7.23 -11.30 -24.43
C GLY A 46 6.89 -11.01 -25.89
N ALA A 47 6.06 -10.00 -26.14
CA ALA A 47 5.39 -9.77 -27.42
C ALA A 47 5.90 -8.49 -28.11
N HIS A 48 5.87 -8.49 -29.44
CA HIS A 48 6.22 -7.33 -30.24
C HIS A 48 5.15 -6.21 -30.08
N PRO A 49 5.52 -4.91 -30.17
CA PRO A 49 4.57 -3.79 -30.02
C PRO A 49 3.27 -3.92 -30.84
N GLU A 50 3.34 -4.42 -32.08
CA GLU A 50 2.15 -4.65 -32.92
C GLU A 50 1.21 -5.72 -32.38
N GLN A 51 1.73 -6.77 -31.73
CA GLN A 51 0.88 -7.78 -31.08
C GLN A 51 0.17 -7.16 -29.88
N VAL A 52 0.87 -6.33 -29.09
CA VAL A 52 0.28 -5.62 -27.96
C VAL A 52 -0.77 -4.62 -28.41
N ARG A 53 -0.52 -3.88 -29.50
CA ARG A 53 -1.49 -2.97 -30.10
C ARG A 53 -2.79 -3.71 -30.45
N ARG A 54 -2.69 -4.89 -31.05
CA ARG A 54 -3.85 -5.76 -31.33
C ARG A 54 -4.58 -6.19 -30.07
N VAL A 55 -3.87 -6.57 -29.00
CA VAL A 55 -4.49 -6.92 -27.71
C VAL A 55 -5.27 -5.72 -27.14
N VAL A 56 -4.67 -4.53 -27.13
CA VAL A 56 -5.33 -3.32 -26.63
C VAL A 56 -6.54 -2.97 -27.49
N HIS A 57 -6.43 -3.04 -28.82
CA HIS A 57 -7.54 -2.76 -29.72
C HIS A 57 -8.69 -3.76 -29.53
N ALA A 58 -8.41 -5.05 -29.34
CA ALA A 58 -9.43 -6.05 -29.05
C ALA A 58 -10.15 -5.77 -27.72
N LEU A 59 -9.41 -5.43 -26.64
CA LEU A 59 -10.01 -5.02 -25.37
C LEU A 59 -10.94 -3.80 -25.51
N ILE A 60 -10.58 -2.84 -26.38
CA ILE A 60 -11.39 -1.65 -26.64
C ILE A 60 -12.62 -2.01 -27.49
N ALA A 61 -12.45 -2.80 -28.55
CA ALA A 61 -13.53 -3.21 -29.46
C ALA A 61 -14.61 -4.02 -28.72
N GLU A 62 -14.22 -4.81 -27.72
CA GLU A 62 -15.15 -5.56 -26.85
C GLU A 62 -15.77 -4.71 -25.74
N GLY A 63 -15.47 -3.41 -25.67
CA GLY A 63 -15.97 -2.51 -24.63
C GLY A 63 -15.43 -2.83 -23.23
N LEU A 64 -14.26 -3.47 -23.14
CA LEU A 64 -13.64 -3.87 -21.87
C LEU A 64 -12.68 -2.82 -21.32
N ALA A 65 -12.03 -2.08 -22.20
CA ALA A 65 -11.00 -1.10 -21.86
C ALA A 65 -11.11 0.21 -22.66
N ALA A 66 -10.44 1.24 -22.17
CA ALA A 66 -10.19 2.49 -22.87
C ALA A 66 -8.69 2.82 -22.78
N GLU A 67 -8.13 3.46 -23.80
CA GLU A 67 -6.74 3.90 -23.79
C GLU A 67 -6.64 5.41 -23.95
N GLU A 68 -5.98 6.06 -23.00
CA GLU A 68 -5.88 7.52 -22.92
C GLU A 68 -4.44 7.98 -22.68
N THR A 69 -4.12 9.16 -23.20
CA THR A 69 -2.88 9.86 -22.81
C THR A 69 -3.17 10.58 -21.50
N VAL A 70 -2.33 10.37 -20.48
CA VAL A 70 -2.52 10.99 -19.17
C VAL A 70 -1.69 12.26 -19.07
N PRO A 71 -2.29 13.46 -19.05
CA PRO A 71 -1.55 14.72 -18.92
C PRO A 71 -0.71 14.73 -17.63
N GLY A 72 0.47 15.33 -17.66
CA GLY A 72 1.32 15.49 -16.47
C GLY A 72 2.16 14.26 -16.07
N LEU A 73 1.85 13.05 -16.57
CA LEU A 73 2.68 11.86 -16.34
C LEU A 73 3.74 11.68 -17.45
N ARG A 74 4.77 12.55 -17.44
CA ARG A 74 5.86 12.51 -18.43
C ARG A 74 6.53 11.13 -18.46
N GLY A 75 6.71 10.58 -19.66
CA GLY A 75 7.43 9.32 -19.88
C GLY A 75 6.62 8.04 -19.72
N ILE A 76 5.32 8.11 -19.39
CA ILE A 76 4.47 6.90 -19.23
C ILE A 76 3.79 6.49 -20.54
N GLY A 77 3.58 7.44 -21.46
CA GLY A 77 2.89 7.19 -22.73
C GLY A 77 1.37 7.04 -22.54
N ARG A 78 0.74 6.22 -23.38
CA ARG A 78 -0.69 5.91 -23.26
C ARG A 78 -0.93 4.87 -22.17
N VAL A 79 -2.00 5.07 -21.40
CA VAL A 79 -2.46 4.17 -20.34
C VAL A 79 -3.74 3.50 -20.79
N CYS A 80 -3.73 2.17 -20.80
CA CYS A 80 -4.92 1.35 -21.03
C CYS A 80 -5.57 1.03 -19.68
N ARG A 81 -6.85 1.40 -19.53
CA ARG A 81 -7.68 1.16 -18.34
C ARG A 81 -8.75 0.13 -18.65
N ILE A 82 -8.72 -1.00 -17.94
CA ILE A 82 -9.79 -2.00 -17.99
C ILE A 82 -10.89 -1.55 -17.02
N TYR A 83 -12.07 -1.24 -17.56
CA TYR A 83 -13.17 -0.65 -16.81
C TYR A 83 -14.42 -1.54 -16.72
N SER A 84 -14.53 -2.57 -17.56
CA SER A 84 -15.73 -3.39 -17.64
C SER A 84 -16.02 -4.12 -16.33
N ARG A 85 -17.16 -3.79 -15.72
CA ARG A 85 -17.63 -4.43 -14.48
C ARG A 85 -17.81 -5.94 -14.62
N ARG A 86 -18.11 -6.43 -15.84
CA ARG A 86 -18.29 -7.86 -16.14
C ARG A 86 -17.01 -8.66 -15.90
N VAL A 87 -15.88 -8.15 -16.38
CA VAL A 87 -14.56 -8.78 -16.19
C VAL A 87 -14.18 -8.81 -14.71
N TYR A 88 -14.34 -7.68 -14.01
CA TYR A 88 -14.06 -7.62 -12.58
C TYR A 88 -14.97 -8.55 -11.77
N ARG A 89 -16.26 -8.67 -12.12
CA ARG A 89 -17.18 -9.61 -11.47
C ARG A 89 -16.73 -11.05 -11.67
N ALA A 90 -16.39 -11.44 -12.89
CA ALA A 90 -15.92 -12.79 -13.19
C ALA A 90 -14.67 -13.16 -12.37
N LEU A 91 -13.78 -12.19 -12.13
CA LEU A 91 -12.58 -12.35 -11.31
C LEU A 91 -12.82 -12.27 -9.79
N GLY A 92 -14.08 -12.16 -9.32
CA GLY A 92 -14.40 -11.97 -7.90
C GLY A 92 -13.98 -10.61 -7.33
N ALA A 93 -13.71 -9.64 -8.21
CA ALA A 93 -13.13 -8.32 -7.91
C ALA A 93 -14.09 -7.16 -8.22
N GLU A 94 -15.42 -7.40 -8.31
CA GLU A 94 -16.43 -6.42 -8.74
C GLU A 94 -16.36 -5.08 -7.99
N HIS A 95 -16.11 -5.14 -6.68
CA HIS A 95 -16.06 -3.96 -5.81
C HIS A 95 -14.69 -3.27 -5.82
N VAL A 96 -13.72 -3.82 -6.53
CA VAL A 96 -12.41 -3.20 -6.69
C VAL A 96 -12.53 -1.95 -7.57
N ARG A 97 -12.33 -0.78 -6.96
CA ARG A 97 -12.33 0.55 -7.61
C ARG A 97 -11.27 0.76 -8.71
N HIS A 98 -10.43 -0.24 -9.03
CA HIS A 98 -9.43 -0.16 -10.09
C HIS A 98 -10.05 0.13 -11.47
N ARG A 99 -11.29 -0.32 -11.71
CA ARG A 99 -12.05 -0.03 -12.94
C ARG A 99 -12.40 1.45 -13.17
N ARG A 100 -12.45 2.26 -12.11
CA ARG A 100 -12.87 3.67 -12.18
C ARG A 100 -11.73 4.56 -12.64
N ALA A 101 -12.08 5.64 -13.33
CA ALA A 101 -11.19 6.76 -13.61
C ALA A 101 -10.58 7.29 -12.29
N ALA A 102 -9.36 7.79 -12.37
CA ALA A 102 -8.61 8.24 -11.21
C ALA A 102 -7.66 9.38 -11.59
N ALA A 103 -7.30 10.20 -10.60
CA ALA A 103 -6.29 11.23 -10.75
C ALA A 103 -4.91 10.64 -11.06
N ASN A 104 -4.01 11.46 -11.59
CA ASN A 104 -2.69 11.07 -12.08
C ASN A 104 -1.84 10.35 -11.04
N GLU A 105 -1.88 10.82 -9.80
CA GLU A 105 -1.14 10.28 -8.66
C GLU A 105 -1.59 8.83 -8.36
N VAL A 106 -2.89 8.59 -8.49
CA VAL A 106 -3.50 7.27 -8.29
C VAL A 106 -3.16 6.36 -9.47
N LEU A 107 -3.13 6.88 -10.70
CA LEU A 107 -2.71 6.12 -11.88
C LEU A 107 -1.23 5.72 -11.78
N LEU A 108 -0.34 6.64 -11.43
CA LEU A 108 1.08 6.36 -11.23
C LEU A 108 1.29 5.29 -10.16
N ARG A 109 0.60 5.42 -9.01
CA ARG A 109 0.64 4.41 -7.95
C ARG A 109 0.21 3.03 -8.45
N ARG A 110 -0.87 2.95 -9.23
CA ARG A 110 -1.38 1.70 -9.81
C ARG A 110 -0.39 1.09 -10.80
N LEU A 111 0.24 1.90 -11.63
CA LEU A 111 1.25 1.45 -12.59
C LEU A 111 2.50 0.91 -11.89
N LEU A 112 3.01 1.62 -10.88
CA LEU A 112 4.14 1.18 -10.05
C LEU A 112 3.81 -0.12 -9.29
N SER A 113 2.60 -0.21 -8.74
CA SER A 113 2.14 -1.40 -8.01
C SER A 113 2.09 -2.62 -8.93
N LEU A 114 1.49 -2.48 -10.12
CA LEU A 114 1.47 -3.55 -11.11
C LEU A 114 2.88 -4.00 -11.47
N ASP A 115 3.77 -3.04 -11.68
CA ASP A 115 5.12 -3.33 -12.14
C ASP A 115 5.93 -4.12 -11.11
N TYR A 116 5.81 -3.73 -9.84
CA TYR A 116 6.42 -4.44 -8.72
C TYR A 116 5.87 -5.86 -8.59
N VAL A 117 4.54 -6.02 -8.62
CA VAL A 117 3.86 -7.33 -8.51
C VAL A 117 4.27 -8.27 -9.63
N VAL A 118 4.35 -7.77 -10.86
CA VAL A 118 4.78 -8.57 -12.03
C VAL A 118 6.24 -9.01 -11.90
N GLU A 119 7.11 -8.17 -11.34
CA GLU A 119 8.51 -8.53 -11.13
C GLU A 119 8.73 -9.54 -9.99
N HIS A 120 7.83 -9.54 -9.00
CA HIS A 120 7.87 -10.42 -7.82
C HIS A 120 6.62 -11.31 -7.80
N ALA A 121 6.35 -11.96 -8.94
CA ALA A 121 5.15 -12.75 -9.19
C ALA A 121 5.02 -13.99 -8.28
N ASP A 122 6.15 -14.45 -7.75
CA ASP A 122 6.31 -15.57 -6.83
C ASP A 122 5.80 -15.29 -5.41
N LEU A 123 5.65 -14.02 -5.04
CA LEU A 123 5.12 -13.66 -3.72
C LEU A 123 3.60 -13.97 -3.64
N PRO A 124 3.12 -14.43 -2.48
CA PRO A 124 1.70 -14.72 -2.24
C PRO A 124 0.92 -13.41 -2.03
N TRP A 125 0.66 -12.71 -3.12
CA TRP A 125 -0.06 -11.46 -3.12
C TRP A 125 -1.52 -11.63 -2.69
N LEU A 126 -2.01 -10.65 -1.92
CA LEU A 126 -3.41 -10.54 -1.50
C LEU A 126 -4.06 -9.39 -2.29
N PRO A 127 -4.57 -9.61 -3.52
CA PRO A 127 -5.05 -8.53 -4.37
C PRO A 127 -6.27 -7.78 -3.83
N THR A 128 -7.20 -8.46 -3.15
CA THR A 128 -8.47 -7.84 -2.73
C THR A 128 -8.49 -7.43 -1.26
N GLU A 129 -9.36 -6.45 -0.92
CA GLU A 129 -9.59 -6.07 0.49
C GLU A 129 -10.10 -7.26 1.34
N PRO A 130 -11.08 -8.07 0.87
CA PRO A 130 -11.50 -9.28 1.59
C PRO A 130 -10.37 -10.26 1.83
N GLU A 131 -9.49 -10.51 0.85
CA GLU A 131 -8.34 -11.41 1.03
C GLU A 131 -7.34 -10.87 2.04
N LYS A 132 -7.03 -9.56 2.02
CA LYS A 132 -6.15 -8.96 3.02
C LYS A 132 -6.73 -9.13 4.41
N VAL A 133 -8.01 -8.79 4.60
CA VAL A 133 -8.68 -8.91 5.90
C VAL A 133 -8.70 -10.38 6.35
N ALA A 134 -9.17 -11.30 5.52
CA ALA A 134 -9.26 -12.71 5.85
C ALA A 134 -7.90 -13.33 6.20
N ALA A 135 -6.84 -12.97 5.45
CA ALA A 135 -5.51 -13.50 5.69
C ALA A 135 -4.93 -13.04 7.04
N PHE A 136 -5.16 -11.79 7.45
CA PHE A 136 -4.73 -11.32 8.77
C PHE A 136 -5.63 -11.81 9.91
N GLU A 137 -6.94 -11.95 9.68
CA GLU A 137 -7.86 -12.56 10.65
C GLU A 137 -7.53 -14.03 10.91
N ALA A 138 -7.11 -14.78 9.89
CA ALA A 138 -6.63 -16.16 10.03
C ALA A 138 -5.36 -16.27 10.90
N LEU A 139 -4.60 -15.17 11.07
CA LEU A 139 -3.49 -15.08 12.03
C LEU A 139 -3.93 -14.64 13.44
N GLY A 140 -5.24 -14.50 13.69
CA GLY A 140 -5.78 -14.00 14.95
C GLY A 140 -5.62 -12.48 15.13
N ILE A 141 -5.30 -11.73 14.07
CA ILE A 141 -5.14 -10.27 14.15
C ILE A 141 -6.52 -9.61 14.03
N GLY A 142 -6.99 -9.00 15.11
CA GLY A 142 -8.28 -8.32 15.14
C GLY A 142 -8.36 -7.12 14.19
N ARG A 143 -9.55 -6.90 13.60
CA ARG A 143 -9.82 -5.81 12.64
C ARG A 143 -9.44 -4.41 13.12
N ALA A 144 -9.45 -4.17 14.42
CA ALA A 144 -9.07 -2.88 15.01
C ALA A 144 -7.60 -2.51 14.73
N LEU A 145 -6.74 -3.50 14.49
CA LEU A 145 -5.32 -3.31 14.18
C LEU A 145 -5.06 -3.13 12.68
N LEU A 146 -6.06 -3.44 11.84
CA LEU A 146 -5.93 -3.30 10.40
C LEU A 146 -6.05 -1.82 9.98
N PRO A 147 -5.26 -1.37 8.99
CA PRO A 147 -5.37 -0.02 8.46
C PRO A 147 -6.78 0.19 7.91
N SER A 148 -7.51 1.17 8.45
CA SER A 148 -8.88 1.44 8.04
C SER A 148 -9.19 2.93 7.91
N ARG A 149 -10.20 3.25 7.11
CA ARG A 149 -10.77 4.60 7.00
C ARG A 149 -12.29 4.52 7.04
N LEU A 150 -12.90 5.37 7.85
CA LEU A 150 -14.34 5.56 7.90
C LEU A 150 -14.74 6.61 6.86
N TYR A 151 -15.68 6.26 5.99
CA TYR A 151 -16.30 7.18 5.04
C TYR A 151 -17.70 7.47 5.54
N ARG A 152 -17.94 8.73 5.92
CA ARG A 152 -19.27 9.19 6.31
C ARG A 152 -20.04 9.60 5.06
N GLY A 153 -21.28 9.14 4.94
CA GLY A 153 -22.13 9.43 3.79
C GLY A 153 -23.59 9.49 4.20
N ALA A 154 -24.43 10.05 3.32
CA ALA A 154 -25.87 10.21 3.56
C ALA A 154 -26.60 8.87 3.82
N ALA A 155 -26.11 7.77 3.24
CA ALA A 155 -26.63 6.41 3.43
C ALA A 155 -25.99 5.67 4.63
N GLY A 156 -25.23 6.37 5.47
CA GLY A 156 -24.52 5.82 6.62
C GLY A 156 -23.01 5.73 6.46
N ASP A 157 -22.37 5.34 7.55
CA ASP A 157 -20.92 5.25 7.67
C ASP A 157 -20.41 3.91 7.11
N THR A 158 -19.44 3.95 6.20
CA THR A 158 -18.78 2.76 5.64
C THR A 158 -17.32 2.72 6.05
N ARG A 159 -16.92 1.69 6.82
CA ARG A 159 -15.50 1.41 7.09
C ARG A 159 -14.89 0.60 5.94
N ARG A 160 -13.71 1.01 5.49
CA ARG A 160 -12.90 0.25 4.51
C ARG A 160 -11.54 -0.06 5.07
N PHE A 161 -11.08 -1.28 4.85
CA PHE A 161 -9.74 -1.72 5.21
C PHE A 161 -8.79 -1.55 4.03
N PHE A 162 -7.51 -1.30 4.31
CA PHE A 162 -6.47 -1.06 3.29
C PHE A 162 -6.90 -0.05 2.21
N PRO A 163 -7.35 1.17 2.60
CA PRO A 163 -8.02 2.10 1.70
C PRO A 163 -7.16 2.55 0.50
N VAL A 164 -5.83 2.46 0.61
CA VAL A 164 -4.87 2.89 -0.43
C VAL A 164 -4.58 1.77 -1.45
N LYS A 165 -5.16 0.56 -1.31
CA LYS A 165 -5.08 -0.57 -2.28
C LYS A 165 -3.67 -0.89 -2.79
N LEU A 166 -2.69 -0.71 -1.92
CA LEU A 166 -1.30 -1.02 -2.21
C LEU A 166 -1.03 -2.53 -2.10
N PRO A 167 -0.03 -3.07 -2.84
CA PRO A 167 0.31 -4.49 -2.77
C PRO A 167 0.68 -4.93 -1.35
N VAL A 168 0.14 -6.07 -0.95
CA VAL A 168 0.47 -6.75 0.30
C VAL A 168 0.64 -8.23 -0.02
N ALA A 169 1.78 -8.81 0.34
CA ALA A 169 2.00 -10.25 0.30
C ALA A 169 2.15 -10.79 1.72
N LEU A 170 1.72 -12.03 1.94
CA LEU A 170 1.79 -12.66 3.25
C LEU A 170 2.07 -14.16 3.08
N ASP A 171 3.16 -14.61 3.70
CA ASP A 171 3.49 -16.03 3.84
C ASP A 171 3.63 -16.43 5.32
N SER A 172 4.04 -17.68 5.55
CA SER A 172 4.21 -18.27 6.88
C SER A 172 5.32 -17.62 7.72
N THR A 173 6.21 -16.83 7.12
CA THR A 173 7.40 -16.24 7.78
C THR A 173 7.46 -14.72 7.70
N ARG A 174 6.84 -14.10 6.68
CA ARG A 174 6.91 -12.65 6.46
C ARG A 174 5.65 -12.05 5.85
N ALA A 175 5.49 -10.75 6.07
CA ALA A 175 4.52 -9.89 5.42
C ALA A 175 5.26 -8.77 4.67
N VAL A 176 4.99 -8.60 3.37
CA VAL A 176 5.59 -7.57 2.52
C VAL A 176 4.54 -6.51 2.21
N PHE A 177 4.83 -5.25 2.54
CA PHE A 177 3.97 -4.11 2.26
C PHE A 177 4.67 -3.15 1.28
N VAL A 178 4.06 -2.92 0.13
CA VAL A 178 4.67 -2.08 -0.92
C VAL A 178 3.99 -0.72 -0.94
N TYR A 179 4.74 0.34 -0.65
CA TYR A 179 4.28 1.71 -0.87
C TYR A 179 4.73 2.20 -2.25
N ALA A 180 3.78 2.35 -3.17
CA ALA A 180 4.04 2.97 -4.47
C ALA A 180 3.93 4.50 -4.37
N GLU A 181 5.06 5.17 -4.62
CA GLU A 181 5.24 6.62 -4.51
C GLU A 181 4.43 7.34 -5.60
N PRO A 182 3.45 8.19 -5.22
CA PRO A 182 2.61 8.91 -6.17
C PRO A 182 3.30 10.08 -6.87
N GLY A 183 4.58 10.35 -6.62
CA GLY A 183 5.33 11.45 -7.21
C GLY A 183 5.15 12.78 -6.48
N HIS A 184 4.80 12.75 -5.18
CA HIS A 184 4.68 13.97 -4.38
C HIS A 184 6.05 14.47 -3.95
N GLU A 185 6.23 15.79 -3.83
CA GLU A 185 7.49 16.38 -3.37
C GLU A 185 7.85 16.02 -1.92
N THR A 186 6.83 15.70 -1.10
CA THR A 186 6.98 15.38 0.32
C THR A 186 6.69 13.92 0.62
N ALA A 187 7.28 13.40 1.71
CA ALA A 187 7.01 12.05 2.20
C ALA A 187 5.81 11.96 3.16
N THR A 188 4.94 12.97 3.22
CA THR A 188 3.82 13.05 4.18
C THR A 188 2.82 11.92 3.99
N ALA A 189 2.53 11.56 2.73
CA ALA A 189 1.64 10.46 2.41
C ALA A 189 2.22 9.10 2.85
N LEU A 190 3.53 8.88 2.66
CA LEU A 190 4.23 7.69 3.15
C LEU A 190 4.19 7.62 4.68
N ARG A 191 4.47 8.73 5.37
CA ARG A 191 4.39 8.80 6.84
C ARG A 191 3.00 8.48 7.38
N SER A 192 1.98 9.06 6.77
CA SER A 192 0.58 8.82 7.15
C SER A 192 0.18 7.37 6.89
N TRP A 193 0.63 6.81 5.77
CA TRP A 193 0.44 5.39 5.45
C TRP A 193 1.09 4.49 6.51
N GLY A 194 2.35 4.72 6.87
CA GLY A 194 3.04 3.91 7.88
C GLY A 194 2.42 4.05 9.28
N ALA A 195 1.98 5.25 9.66
CA ALA A 195 1.25 5.46 10.92
C ALA A 195 -0.04 4.61 10.98
N ALA A 196 -0.79 4.55 9.87
CA ALA A 196 -2.02 3.77 9.78
C ALA A 196 -1.79 2.24 9.81
N HIS A 197 -0.59 1.75 9.50
CA HIS A 197 -0.26 0.32 9.48
C HIS A 197 0.47 -0.16 10.74
N ARG A 198 0.88 0.75 11.63
CA ARG A 198 1.73 0.43 12.78
C ARG A 198 1.14 -0.65 13.68
N GLY A 199 -0.15 -0.57 14.01
CA GLY A 199 -0.81 -1.56 14.85
C GLY A 199 -0.75 -2.98 14.27
N LEU A 200 -0.91 -3.11 12.94
CA LEU A 200 -0.76 -4.38 12.23
C LEU A 200 0.69 -4.87 12.25
N TRP A 201 1.66 -4.00 11.99
CA TRP A 201 3.08 -4.36 11.99
C TRP A 201 3.57 -4.82 13.36
N ASP A 202 3.17 -4.12 14.42
CA ASP A 202 3.48 -4.50 15.80
C ASP A 202 2.90 -5.89 16.13
N ALA A 203 1.66 -6.17 15.70
CA ALA A 203 1.02 -7.47 15.91
C ALA A 203 1.73 -8.62 15.17
N LEU A 204 2.13 -8.38 13.92
CA LEU A 204 2.90 -9.36 13.13
C LEU A 204 4.27 -9.64 13.77
N GLY A 205 4.97 -8.58 14.21
CA GLY A 205 6.26 -8.70 14.89
C GLY A 205 6.17 -9.47 16.21
N LYS A 206 5.11 -9.26 17.01
CA LYS A 206 4.84 -10.02 18.24
C LYS A 206 4.61 -11.52 17.99
N GLN A 207 4.08 -11.86 16.82
CA GLN A 207 3.92 -13.25 16.38
C GLN A 207 5.19 -13.83 15.73
N GLY A 208 6.33 -13.11 15.78
CA GLY A 208 7.60 -13.55 15.21
C GLY A 208 7.68 -13.45 13.68
N ARG A 209 6.71 -12.83 13.03
CA ARG A 209 6.64 -12.70 11.57
C ARG A 209 7.44 -11.47 11.12
N ALA A 210 8.32 -11.63 10.14
CA ALA A 210 9.11 -10.52 9.63
C ALA A 210 8.22 -9.53 8.86
N VAL A 211 8.38 -8.23 9.10
CA VAL A 211 7.67 -7.18 8.36
C VAL A 211 8.64 -6.50 7.42
N GLU A 212 8.38 -6.62 6.12
CA GLU A 212 9.18 -5.99 5.06
C GLU A 212 8.39 -4.83 4.44
N ILE A 213 9.00 -3.64 4.42
CA ILE A 213 8.43 -2.46 3.76
C ILE A 213 9.24 -2.15 2.52
N VAL A 214 8.56 -2.05 1.38
CA VAL A 214 9.18 -1.71 0.11
C VAL A 214 8.62 -0.37 -0.38
N ALA A 215 9.49 0.62 -0.59
CA ALA A 215 9.11 1.85 -1.29
C ALA A 215 9.39 1.71 -2.79
N ALA A 216 8.33 1.59 -3.59
CA ALA A 216 8.39 1.52 -5.04
C ALA A 216 8.28 2.93 -5.65
N ALA A 217 9.24 3.34 -6.46
CA ALA A 217 9.27 4.67 -7.06
C ALA A 217 9.87 4.67 -8.48
N ARG A 218 9.81 5.80 -9.16
CA ARG A 218 10.25 5.97 -10.55
C ARG A 218 11.58 6.68 -10.65
N THR A 219 11.79 7.74 -9.87
CA THR A 219 13.01 8.56 -9.91
C THR A 219 13.93 8.23 -8.75
N MET A 220 15.23 8.58 -8.87
CA MET A 220 16.17 8.38 -7.77
C MET A 220 15.81 9.28 -6.56
N GLU A 221 15.36 10.50 -6.82
CA GLU A 221 14.98 11.43 -5.76
C GLU A 221 13.78 10.94 -4.93
N GLU A 222 12.79 10.33 -5.59
CA GLU A 222 11.68 9.64 -4.93
C GLU A 222 12.18 8.45 -4.08
N ILE A 223 13.10 7.65 -4.63
CA ILE A 223 13.73 6.50 -3.94
C ILE A 223 14.46 6.98 -2.69
N ASP A 224 15.30 8.00 -2.78
CA ASP A 224 16.07 8.52 -1.67
C ASP A 224 15.16 9.09 -0.58
N ARG A 225 14.14 9.86 -0.99
CA ARG A 225 13.15 10.43 -0.07
C ARG A 225 12.39 9.34 0.68
N ALA A 226 11.86 8.35 -0.02
CA ALA A 226 11.11 7.26 0.60
C ALA A 226 12.04 6.37 1.45
N GLY A 227 13.23 6.07 0.95
CA GLY A 227 14.28 5.29 1.61
C GLY A 227 14.69 5.86 2.96
N ARG A 228 14.81 7.20 3.09
CA ARG A 228 15.07 7.85 4.38
C ARG A 228 13.96 7.61 5.41
N VAL A 229 12.70 7.53 4.97
CA VAL A 229 11.56 7.31 5.89
C VAL A 229 11.48 5.87 6.34
N ILE A 230 11.55 4.92 5.41
CA ILE A 230 11.38 3.49 5.73
C ILE A 230 12.57 2.93 6.52
N ARG A 231 13.80 3.42 6.28
CA ARG A 231 14.97 3.04 7.09
C ARG A 231 14.80 3.43 8.54
N ARG A 232 14.32 4.65 8.82
CA ARG A 232 14.00 5.08 10.18
C ARG A 232 12.97 4.18 10.86
N TRP A 233 12.03 3.57 10.13
CA TRP A 233 11.09 2.62 10.74
C TRP A 233 11.74 1.30 11.11
N ALA A 234 12.70 0.82 10.31
CA ALA A 234 13.49 -0.36 10.64
C ALA A 234 14.49 -0.11 11.78
N GLU A 235 15.06 1.09 11.85
CA GLU A 235 16.03 1.50 12.89
C GLU A 235 15.35 1.86 14.22
N ALA A 236 14.13 2.41 14.19
CA ALA A 236 13.42 2.88 15.39
C ALA A 236 12.94 1.77 16.35
N GLY A 237 13.24 0.50 16.09
CA GLY A 237 13.13 -0.57 17.08
C GLY A 237 14.43 -1.36 17.28
N SER A 238 15.56 -0.69 17.06
CA SER A 238 16.92 -1.21 17.27
C SER A 238 17.69 -0.46 18.36
N GLY A 239 17.04 0.43 19.12
CA GLY A 239 17.67 1.24 20.18
C GLY A 239 17.33 0.77 21.61
N PRO A 240 18.16 1.13 22.62
CA PRO A 240 17.94 0.72 24.01
C PRO A 240 16.63 1.29 24.54
N ALA A 241 15.92 0.45 25.28
CA ALA A 241 14.53 0.61 25.60
C ALA A 241 14.28 0.58 27.12
N GLU A 242 14.78 1.61 27.78
CA GLU A 242 14.15 2.12 28.98
C GLU A 242 13.48 3.44 28.61
N PRO A 243 12.27 3.75 29.11
CA PRO A 243 11.83 5.13 29.11
C PRO A 243 12.95 5.94 29.79
N ASP A 244 13.51 6.91 29.07
CA ASP A 244 14.56 7.74 29.65
C ASP A 244 14.06 8.29 31.00
N ALA A 245 14.95 8.36 32.00
CA ALA A 245 14.55 8.77 33.36
C ALA A 245 13.76 10.09 33.36
N ARG A 246 14.03 10.96 32.37
CA ARG A 246 13.30 12.21 32.12
C ARG A 246 11.83 12.01 31.74
N THR A 247 11.49 11.03 30.90
CA THR A 247 10.10 10.73 30.50
C THR A 247 9.30 10.25 31.71
N VAL A 248 9.90 9.41 32.56
CA VAL A 248 9.26 8.92 33.79
C VAL A 248 9.07 10.06 34.79
N GLU A 249 10.09 10.90 34.96
CA GLU A 249 10.05 12.06 35.86
C GLU A 249 9.05 13.12 35.40
N GLU A 250 8.99 13.43 34.10
CA GLU A 250 8.05 14.40 33.51
C GLU A 250 6.60 13.90 33.62
N LEU A 251 6.35 12.61 33.40
CA LEU A 251 5.02 12.01 33.59
C LEU A 251 4.60 12.12 35.06
N ALA A 252 5.45 11.71 36.00
CA ALA A 252 5.18 11.80 37.44
C ALA A 252 4.99 13.25 37.91
N ARG A 253 5.67 14.21 37.28
CA ARG A 253 5.52 15.65 37.55
C ARG A 253 4.14 16.15 37.09
N ILE A 254 3.69 15.76 35.89
CA ILE A 254 2.37 16.15 35.37
C ILE A 254 1.25 15.51 36.20
N GLU A 255 1.36 14.22 36.52
CA GLU A 255 0.35 13.50 37.31
C GLU A 255 0.17 14.11 38.70
N ARG A 256 1.28 14.41 39.41
CA ARG A 256 1.22 15.12 40.71
C ARG A 256 0.58 16.49 40.58
N ALA A 257 0.95 17.28 39.57
CA ALA A 257 0.39 18.61 39.37
C ALA A 257 -1.13 18.59 39.11
N ILE A 258 -1.64 17.56 38.43
CA ILE A 258 -3.08 17.36 38.21
C ILE A 258 -3.79 16.99 39.53
N ILE A 259 -3.22 16.08 40.31
CA ILE A 259 -3.79 15.62 41.59
C ILE A 259 -3.82 16.75 42.63
N GLU A 260 -2.74 17.50 42.72
CA GLU A 260 -2.56 18.57 43.72
C GLU A 260 -3.18 19.90 43.28
N GLY A 261 -3.67 20.01 42.04
CA GLY A 261 -4.21 21.26 41.50
C GLY A 261 -3.15 22.37 41.39
N ALA A 262 -1.88 22.01 41.15
CA ALA A 262 -0.76 22.93 41.10
C ALA A 262 -0.78 23.77 39.81
N VAL A 263 -1.60 24.83 39.78
CA VAL A 263 -1.86 25.68 38.60
C VAL A 263 -0.56 26.21 37.96
N HIS A 264 0.41 26.65 38.76
CA HIS A 264 1.70 27.15 38.28
C HIS A 264 2.51 26.10 37.50
N VAL A 265 2.49 24.84 37.94
CA VAL A 265 3.15 23.74 37.21
C VAL A 265 2.39 23.41 35.94
N LEU A 266 1.05 23.42 35.97
CA LEU A 266 0.23 23.16 34.79
C LEU A 266 0.41 24.26 33.71
N GLU A 267 0.62 25.52 34.11
CA GLU A 267 0.91 26.63 33.20
C GLU A 267 2.23 26.46 32.45
N GLU A 268 3.26 25.87 33.06
CA GLU A 268 4.51 25.51 32.36
C GLU A 268 4.27 24.57 31.16
N PHE A 269 3.19 23.78 31.21
CA PHE A 269 2.78 22.88 30.14
C PHE A 269 1.74 23.50 29.19
N GLY A 270 1.36 24.76 29.37
CA GLY A 270 0.32 25.44 28.58
C GLY A 270 -1.10 25.25 29.13
N GLY A 271 -1.22 24.96 30.43
CA GLY A 271 -2.48 24.76 31.14
C GLY A 271 -2.92 23.30 31.23
N LEU A 272 -3.98 23.04 32.01
CA LEU A 272 -4.47 21.70 32.34
C LEU A 272 -4.72 20.81 31.10
N GLN A 273 -5.36 21.34 30.07
CA GLN A 273 -5.67 20.58 28.84
C GLN A 273 -4.41 20.16 28.07
N ALA A 274 -3.39 21.02 28.05
CA ALA A 274 -2.13 20.74 27.39
C ALA A 274 -1.28 19.74 28.21
N ALA A 275 -1.29 19.89 29.54
CA ALA A 275 -0.69 18.92 30.47
C ALA A 275 -1.31 17.52 30.33
N MET A 276 -2.64 17.40 30.30
CA MET A 276 -3.33 16.11 30.09
C MET A 276 -2.98 15.47 28.75
N LYS A 277 -2.99 16.26 27.66
CA LYS A 277 -2.60 15.78 26.33
C LYS A 277 -1.16 15.28 26.31
N ARG A 278 -0.28 15.94 27.06
CA ARG A 278 1.14 15.58 27.18
C ARG A 278 1.34 14.33 28.05
N SER A 279 0.60 14.18 29.14
CA SER A 279 0.55 12.95 29.96
C SER A 279 0.19 11.74 29.10
N VAL A 280 -0.91 11.82 28.35
CA VAL A 280 -1.35 10.75 27.43
C VAL A 280 -0.29 10.44 26.37
N ALA A 281 0.43 11.45 25.87
CA ALA A 281 1.51 11.23 24.90
C ALA A 281 2.73 10.53 25.53
N LEU A 282 3.10 10.89 26.76
CA LEU A 282 4.19 10.29 27.53
C LEU A 282 3.84 8.87 27.97
N GLU A 283 2.62 8.61 28.44
CA GLU A 283 2.12 7.26 28.74
C GLU A 283 2.14 6.37 27.50
N ASN A 284 1.69 6.87 26.35
CA ASN A 284 1.76 6.12 25.09
C ASN A 284 3.19 5.86 24.63
N ARG A 285 4.15 6.70 25.03
CA ARG A 285 5.58 6.52 24.78
C ARG A 285 6.20 5.52 25.75
N ALA A 286 5.82 5.54 27.03
CA ALA A 286 6.29 4.61 28.05
C ALA A 286 5.70 3.20 27.90
N ARG A 287 4.42 3.07 27.48
CA ARG A 287 3.78 1.78 27.14
C ARG A 287 4.41 1.11 25.91
N ARG A 288 5.14 1.86 25.08
CA ARG A 288 6.05 1.31 24.07
C ARG A 288 7.37 0.96 24.76
N GLY A 289 7.38 -0.09 25.56
CA GLY A 289 8.63 -0.70 26.07
C GLY A 289 9.54 -1.22 24.92
N PRO A 290 10.58 -2.02 25.20
CA PRO A 290 11.46 -2.63 24.20
C PRO A 290 10.69 -3.44 23.16
N GLY A 291 10.24 -2.77 22.11
CA GLY A 291 9.63 -3.39 20.97
C GLY A 291 10.72 -3.67 19.96
N ARG A 292 10.94 -4.94 19.65
CA ARG A 292 11.57 -5.35 18.39
C ARG A 292 10.98 -4.49 17.27
N ALA A 293 11.82 -3.91 16.42
CA ALA A 293 11.36 -3.06 15.31
C ALA A 293 10.17 -3.71 14.62
N SER A 294 9.04 -2.99 14.58
CA SER A 294 7.84 -3.48 13.93
C SER A 294 8.00 -3.58 12.42
N VAL A 295 9.08 -3.00 11.88
CA VAL A 295 9.60 -3.24 10.55
C VAL A 295 10.93 -3.97 10.68
N SER A 296 11.01 -5.20 10.19
CA SER A 296 12.22 -6.03 10.22
C SER A 296 13.15 -5.75 9.03
N ARG A 297 12.59 -5.33 7.89
CA ARG A 297 13.34 -5.03 6.67
C ARG A 297 12.74 -3.84 5.94
N ALA A 298 13.60 -2.96 5.45
CA ALA A 298 13.21 -1.82 4.62
C ALA A 298 14.01 -1.86 3.31
N ALA A 299 13.32 -1.78 2.18
CA ALA A 299 13.92 -1.79 0.86
C ALA A 299 13.31 -0.71 -0.03
N THR A 300 14.09 -0.21 -0.98
CA THR A 300 13.59 0.63 -2.06
C THR A 300 13.63 -0.15 -3.36
N TRP A 301 12.67 0.10 -4.24
CA TRP A 301 12.62 -0.53 -5.56
C TRP A 301 12.28 0.51 -6.61
N ARG A 302 13.09 0.56 -7.67
CA ARG A 302 12.91 1.52 -8.76
C ARG A 302 12.43 0.81 -10.01
N THR A 303 11.30 1.26 -10.57
CA THR A 303 10.88 0.78 -11.88
C THR A 303 11.84 1.25 -12.97
N ILE A 304 12.22 0.34 -13.85
CA ILE A 304 12.90 0.64 -15.12
C ILE A 304 11.91 0.71 -16.30
N ARG A 305 10.66 0.26 -16.11
CA ARG A 305 9.69 0.02 -17.19
C ARG A 305 8.72 1.19 -17.41
N LEU A 306 8.63 2.11 -16.44
CA LEU A 306 7.91 3.38 -16.58
C LEU A 306 8.85 4.54 -16.95
N GLN A 307 10.08 4.22 -17.37
CA GLN A 307 11.04 5.20 -17.89
C GLN A 307 10.86 5.35 -19.40
N GLY A 308 9.95 6.23 -19.80
CA GLY A 308 10.02 6.93 -21.09
C GLY A 308 10.33 6.07 -22.31
N ALA A 309 9.58 5.00 -22.57
CA ALA A 309 9.65 4.38 -23.89
C ALA A 309 9.04 5.36 -24.90
N ARG A 310 9.90 6.01 -25.70
CA ARG A 310 9.52 6.73 -26.92
C ARG A 310 8.98 5.71 -27.93
N TYR A 311 7.78 5.20 -27.70
CA TYR A 311 7.01 4.58 -28.78
C TYR A 311 6.45 5.73 -29.62
N ARG A 312 7.24 6.14 -30.61
CA ARG A 312 6.74 6.88 -31.78
C ARG A 312 5.90 5.93 -32.62
#